data_AF-M5U3G1-F1
#
_entry.id   AF-M5U3G1-F1
#
_cell.length_a   1.000
_cell.length_b   1.000
_cell.length_c   1.000
_cell.angle_alpha   90.00
_cell.angle_beta   90.00
_cell.angle_gamma   90.00
#
_symmetry.space_group_name_H-M   'P 1'
#
loop_
_entity.id
_entity.type
_entity.pdbx_description
1 polymer ?
#
loop_
_entity_poly.entity_id
_entity_poly.type
_entity_poly.pdbx_seq_one_letter_code
_entity_poly.pdbx_strand_id
1 'polypeptide(L)'
;MNHRSLHFDTLNDAMAEAERLAATDVVTTGSYSFGQILDHLGRTLRMATGDIDPPKVPLLLKLFGPLVRGRIIKGPAKPGFKLPSVLQDYFWSQDDIPVDSALSDLKSAHQRFAGMQEVPRNPMFGKLSHEQTEQLQCRHFELHLGFVNEA
;
A
#
# COMPACT_ATOMS: atom_id res chain seq x y z
N MET A 1 -2.92 2.96 -20.70
CA MET A 1 -2.45 2.22 -19.52
C MET A 1 -3.68 1.60 -18.88
N ASN A 2 -3.80 0.27 -18.88
CA ASN A 2 -4.97 -0.40 -18.32
C ASN A 2 -4.83 -0.46 -16.79
N HIS A 3 -5.81 0.04 -16.04
CA HIS A 3 -5.83 0.01 -14.58
C HIS A 3 -7.23 -0.42 -14.15
N ARG A 4 -7.34 -1.55 -13.44
CA ARG A 4 -8.61 -2.10 -12.99
C ARG A 4 -9.18 -1.25 -11.87
N SER A 5 -10.47 -0.96 -11.96
CA SER A 5 -11.21 -0.34 -10.87
C SER A 5 -11.48 -1.39 -9.79
N LEU A 6 -10.84 -1.25 -8.64
CA LEU A 6 -11.02 -2.10 -7.46
C LEU A 6 -11.66 -1.32 -6.32
N HIS A 7 -12.39 -2.03 -5.46
CA HIS A 7 -12.90 -1.49 -4.20
C HIS A 7 -12.82 -2.58 -3.12
N PHE A 8 -12.25 -2.25 -1.96
CA PHE A 8 -12.15 -3.12 -0.79
C PHE A 8 -12.80 -2.45 0.41
N ASP A 9 -13.74 -3.14 1.05
CA ASP A 9 -14.36 -2.65 2.29
C ASP A 9 -13.45 -2.89 3.49
N THR A 10 -12.66 -3.97 3.44
CA THR A 10 -11.73 -4.37 4.50
C THR A 10 -10.35 -4.73 3.94
N LEU A 11 -9.33 -4.72 4.80
CA LEU A 11 -7.99 -5.15 4.37
C LEU A 11 -7.95 -6.66 4.09
N ASN A 12 -8.87 -7.45 4.66
CA ASN A 12 -9.04 -8.86 4.31
C ASN A 12 -9.46 -9.03 2.84
N ASP A 13 -10.35 -8.18 2.32
CA ASP A 13 -10.77 -8.24 0.90
C ASP A 13 -9.57 -7.96 -0.02
N ALA A 14 -8.75 -6.99 0.36
CA ALA A 14 -7.54 -6.63 -0.38
C ALA A 14 -6.48 -7.76 -0.35
N MET A 15 -6.31 -8.42 0.80
CA MET A 15 -5.44 -9.59 0.94
C MET A 15 -5.94 -10.77 0.13
N ALA A 16 -7.25 -11.03 0.10
CA ALA A 16 -7.84 -12.09 -0.71
C ALA A 16 -7.57 -11.87 -2.22
N GLU A 17 -7.66 -10.63 -2.71
CA GLU A 17 -7.29 -10.31 -4.09
C GLU A 17 -5.79 -10.52 -4.35
N ALA A 18 -4.91 -10.11 -3.44
CA ALA A 18 -3.48 -10.34 -3.57
C ALA A 18 -3.12 -11.84 -3.64
N GLU A 19 -3.75 -12.65 -2.80
CA GLU A 19 -3.57 -14.11 -2.80
C GLU A 19 -4.12 -14.77 -4.07
N ARG A 20 -5.30 -14.32 -4.52
CA ARG A 20 -5.90 -14.80 -5.77
C ARG A 20 -5.01 -14.53 -6.97
N LEU A 21 -4.49 -13.30 -7.09
CA LEU A 21 -3.57 -12.92 -8.17
C LEU A 21 -2.27 -13.73 -8.14
N ALA A 22 -1.74 -14.03 -6.95
CA ALA A 22 -0.54 -14.86 -6.80
C ALA A 22 -0.74 -16.32 -7.17
N ALA A 23 -1.98 -16.81 -7.18
CA ALA A 23 -2.32 -18.16 -7.59
C ALA A 23 -2.58 -18.30 -9.11
N THR A 24 -2.40 -17.21 -9.88
CA THR A 24 -2.68 -17.16 -11.32
C THR A 24 -1.52 -16.56 -12.10
N ASP A 25 -1.47 -16.80 -13.40
CA ASP A 25 -0.56 -16.07 -14.28
C ASP A 25 -1.05 -14.63 -14.44
N VAL A 26 -0.16 -13.68 -14.18
CA VAL A 26 -0.48 -12.24 -14.19
C VAL A 26 0.51 -11.43 -15.02
N VAL A 27 0.02 -10.30 -15.54
CA VAL A 27 0.79 -9.25 -16.19
C VAL A 27 0.56 -7.91 -15.50
N THR A 28 1.58 -7.06 -15.45
CA THR A 28 1.45 -5.70 -14.92
C THR A 28 1.45 -4.65 -16.03
N THR A 29 0.68 -3.59 -15.85
CA THR A 29 0.52 -2.50 -16.83
C THR A 29 1.34 -1.25 -16.48
N GLY A 30 2.25 -1.36 -15.50
CA GLY A 30 3.12 -0.29 -15.00
C GLY A 30 4.60 -0.67 -15.01
N SER A 31 5.42 0.12 -14.30
CA SER A 31 6.88 -0.05 -14.26
C SER A 31 7.38 -1.10 -13.27
N TYR A 32 6.48 -1.69 -12.49
CA TYR A 32 6.82 -2.59 -11.39
C TYR A 32 6.25 -3.98 -11.64
N SER A 33 7.04 -5.00 -11.28
CA SER A 33 6.59 -6.39 -11.29
C SER A 33 5.55 -6.63 -10.20
N PHE A 34 4.82 -7.75 -10.28
CA PHE A 34 3.83 -8.07 -9.25
C PHE A 34 4.47 -8.28 -7.88
N GLY A 35 5.62 -8.96 -7.81
CA GLY A 35 6.36 -9.12 -6.55
C GLY A 35 6.82 -7.78 -5.95
N GLN A 36 7.26 -6.82 -6.78
CA GLN A 36 7.58 -5.47 -6.30
C GLN A 36 6.36 -4.71 -5.79
N ILE A 37 5.19 -4.90 -6.41
CA ILE A 37 3.93 -4.33 -5.91
C ILE A 37 3.58 -4.90 -4.53
N LEU A 38 3.69 -6.22 -4.35
CA LEU A 38 3.42 -6.86 -3.06
C LEU A 38 4.42 -6.41 -1.98
N ASP A 39 5.71 -6.32 -2.30
CA ASP A 39 6.73 -5.78 -1.39
C ASP A 39 6.41 -4.34 -0.98
N HIS A 40 6.03 -3.49 -1.93
CA HIS A 40 5.64 -2.12 -1.66
C HIS A 40 4.47 -2.04 -0.67
N LEU A 41 3.41 -2.82 -0.90
CA LEU A 41 2.25 -2.88 -0.02
C LEU A 41 2.65 -3.38 1.38
N GLY A 42 3.42 -4.46 1.46
CA GLY A 42 3.92 -5.00 2.72
C GLY A 42 4.78 -4.01 3.50
N ARG A 43 5.67 -3.29 2.81
CA ARG A 43 6.51 -2.22 3.36
C ARG A 43 5.65 -1.09 3.95
N THR A 44 4.63 -0.61 3.24
CA THR A 44 3.75 0.44 3.78
C THR A 44 2.92 -0.02 4.96
N LEU A 45 2.52 -1.30 5.00
CA LEU A 45 1.81 -1.87 6.14
C LEU A 45 2.73 -2.02 7.36
N ARG A 46 3.99 -2.42 7.15
CA ARG A 46 5.03 -2.44 8.21
C ARG A 46 5.33 -1.07 8.79
N MET A 47 5.22 0.01 8.01
CA MET A 47 5.27 1.37 8.56
C MET A 47 4.03 1.68 9.39
N ALA A 48 2.86 1.23 8.94
CA ALA A 48 1.61 1.43 9.67
C ALA A 48 1.57 0.65 10.99
N THR A 49 2.30 -0.47 11.12
CA THR A 49 2.49 -1.21 12.36
C THR A 49 3.64 -0.69 13.23
N GLY A 50 4.53 0.15 12.67
CA GLY A 50 5.72 0.66 13.35
C GLY A 50 6.90 -0.31 13.36
N ASP A 51 6.88 -1.34 12.51
CA ASP A 51 7.97 -2.31 12.38
C ASP A 51 9.18 -1.76 11.63
N ILE A 52 8.95 -0.75 10.80
CA ILE A 52 10.00 -0.02 10.11
C ILE A 52 9.74 1.48 10.19
N ASP A 53 10.82 2.25 10.29
CA ASP A 53 10.74 3.70 10.35
C ASP A 53 10.36 4.28 8.97
N PRO A 54 9.35 5.15 8.89
CA PRO A 54 8.98 5.80 7.64
C PRO A 54 10.06 6.78 7.17
N PRO A 55 10.12 7.10 5.87
CA PRO A 55 11.10 8.04 5.35
C PRO A 55 10.75 9.46 5.83
N LYS A 56 11.73 10.37 5.78
CA LYS A 56 11.49 11.77 6.10
C LYS A 56 10.49 12.39 5.11
N VAL A 57 9.25 12.56 5.55
CA VAL A 57 8.22 13.24 4.75
C VAL A 57 8.50 14.75 4.72
N PRO A 58 8.51 15.40 3.53
CA PRO A 58 8.64 16.85 3.39
C PRO A 58 7.63 17.62 4.26
N LEU A 59 8.07 18.75 4.85
CA LEU A 59 7.25 19.55 5.76
C LEU A 59 5.92 19.97 5.14
N LEU A 60 5.92 20.29 3.85
CA LEU A 60 4.71 20.65 3.11
C LEU A 60 3.66 19.52 3.15
N LEU A 61 4.07 18.28 2.88
CA LEU A 61 3.16 17.12 2.93
C LEU A 61 2.67 16.85 4.36
N LYS A 62 3.51 17.06 5.38
CA LYS A 62 3.10 16.94 6.79
C LYS A 62 2.06 17.98 7.20
N LEU A 63 2.17 19.21 6.67
CA LEU A 63 1.27 20.31 7.01
C LEU A 63 -0.09 20.17 6.31
N PHE A 64 -0.10 19.78 5.03
CA PHE A 64 -1.32 19.70 4.22
C PHE A 64 -1.98 18.31 4.22
N GLY A 65 -1.25 17.24 4.54
CA GLY A 65 -1.75 15.87 4.60
C GLY A 65 -3.04 15.70 5.43
N PRO A 66 -3.09 16.20 6.68
CA PRO A 66 -4.28 16.10 7.51
C PRO A 66 -5.53 16.77 6.92
N LEU A 67 -5.38 17.80 6.08
CA LEU A 67 -6.50 18.48 5.43
C LEU A 67 -7.11 17.64 4.31
N VAL A 68 -6.29 16.85 3.61
CA VAL A 68 -6.74 16.01 2.48
C VAL A 68 -7.06 14.57 2.88
N ARG A 69 -6.73 14.14 4.11
CA ARG A 69 -6.91 12.75 4.58
C ARG A 69 -8.32 12.21 4.37
N GLY A 70 -9.36 13.02 4.64
CA GLY A 70 -10.75 12.59 4.51
C GLY A 70 -11.13 12.27 3.06
N ARG A 71 -10.55 12.98 2.10
CA ARG A 71 -10.75 12.73 0.67
C ARG A 71 -9.98 11.51 0.20
N ILE A 72 -8.79 11.28 0.74
CA ILE A 72 -7.95 10.12 0.39
C ILE A 72 -8.57 8.85 0.97
N ILE A 73 -8.96 8.84 2.25
CA ILE A 73 -9.52 7.66 2.93
C ILE A 73 -10.88 7.26 2.33
N LYS A 74 -11.69 8.23 1.90
CA LYS A 74 -13.05 7.97 1.36
C LYS A 74 -13.13 7.93 -0.17
N GLY A 75 -12.06 8.28 -0.86
CA GLY A 75 -12.05 8.44 -2.31
C GLY A 75 -11.11 7.45 -2.98
N PRO A 76 -11.31 7.16 -4.28
CA PRO A 76 -10.39 6.30 -5.00
C PRO A 76 -9.01 6.96 -5.04
N ALA A 77 -7.97 6.23 -4.63
CA ALA A 77 -6.60 6.64 -4.85
C ALA A 77 -6.35 6.67 -6.36
N LYS A 78 -5.87 7.81 -6.87
CA LYS A 78 -5.65 8.01 -8.30
C LYS A 78 -4.19 7.78 -8.66
N PRO A 79 -3.90 7.07 -9.77
CA PRO A 79 -2.54 6.98 -10.26
C PRO A 79 -2.00 8.35 -10.72
N GLY A 80 -0.67 8.48 -10.77
CA GLY A 80 0.00 9.67 -11.31
C GLY A 80 0.53 10.64 -10.27
N PHE A 81 0.43 10.34 -8.97
CA PHE A 81 1.16 11.09 -7.94
C PHE A 81 2.66 10.80 -8.07
N LYS A 82 3.44 11.80 -8.46
CA LYS A 82 4.89 11.68 -8.57
C LYS A 82 5.53 11.97 -7.22
N LEU A 83 6.06 10.93 -6.59
CA LEU A 83 6.93 11.10 -5.43
C LEU A 83 8.27 11.74 -5.86
N PRO A 84 8.89 12.57 -5.01
CA PRO A 84 10.30 12.91 -5.14
C PRO A 84 11.15 11.64 -5.31
N SER A 85 12.19 11.67 -6.16
CA SER A 85 13.03 10.51 -6.48
C SER A 85 13.60 9.80 -5.24
N VAL A 86 14.04 10.56 -4.24
CA VAL A 86 14.55 10.03 -2.96
C VAL A 86 13.53 9.16 -2.20
N LEU A 87 12.23 9.41 -2.38
CA LEU A 87 11.19 8.56 -1.79
C LEU A 87 10.90 7.35 -2.67
N GLN A 88 11.11 7.46 -3.98
CA GLN A 88 10.90 6.34 -4.91
C GLN A 88 11.81 5.17 -4.58
N ASP A 89 13.11 5.42 -4.38
CA ASP A 89 14.10 4.38 -4.04
C ASP A 89 13.85 3.75 -2.67
N TYR A 90 13.23 4.49 -1.76
CA TYR A 90 12.85 3.98 -0.45
C TYR A 90 11.61 3.07 -0.51
N PHE A 91 10.66 3.39 -1.37
CA PHE A 91 9.39 2.67 -1.48
C PHE A 91 9.39 1.53 -2.48
N TRP A 92 10.36 1.47 -3.38
CA TRP A 92 10.44 0.47 -4.44
C TRP A 92 11.81 -0.17 -4.50
N SER A 93 11.85 -1.49 -4.33
CA SER A 93 13.06 -2.26 -4.61
C SER A 93 13.43 -2.14 -6.09
N GLN A 94 14.74 -2.03 -6.37
CA GLN A 94 15.27 -2.08 -7.74
C GLN A 94 15.53 -3.52 -8.20
N ASP A 95 15.60 -4.46 -7.25
CA ASP A 95 15.78 -5.87 -7.54
C ASP A 95 14.45 -6.53 -7.92
N ASP A 96 14.54 -7.64 -8.63
CA ASP A 96 13.40 -8.51 -8.82
C ASP A 96 13.03 -9.19 -7.49
N ILE A 97 11.74 -9.26 -7.20
CA ILE A 97 11.21 -9.77 -5.93
C ILE A 97 10.32 -10.97 -6.24
N PRO A 98 10.64 -12.17 -5.73
CA PRO A 98 9.76 -13.33 -5.88
C PRO A 98 8.38 -13.09 -5.23
N VAL A 99 7.31 -13.39 -5.98
CA VAL A 99 5.91 -13.19 -5.55
C VAL A 99 5.63 -13.91 -4.23
N ASP A 100 6.05 -15.16 -4.08
CA ASP A 100 5.81 -15.96 -2.87
C ASP A 100 6.44 -15.34 -1.61
N SER A 101 7.67 -14.83 -1.74
CA SER A 101 8.37 -14.17 -0.63
C SER A 101 7.66 -12.88 -0.24
N ALA A 102 7.33 -12.03 -1.22
CA ALA A 102 6.63 -10.77 -0.99
C ALA A 102 5.24 -10.97 -0.40
N LEU A 103 4.49 -11.98 -0.88
CA LEU A 103 3.18 -12.32 -0.34
C LEU A 103 3.28 -12.83 1.11
N SER A 104 4.27 -13.66 1.43
CA SER A 104 4.52 -14.14 2.79
C SER A 104 4.81 -13.00 3.76
N ASP A 105 5.66 -12.05 3.35
CA ASP A 105 5.99 -10.87 4.16
C ASP A 105 4.78 -9.95 4.34
N LEU A 106 4.00 -9.75 3.27
CA LEU A 106 2.76 -8.99 3.32
C LEU A 106 1.73 -9.63 4.26
N LYS A 107 1.56 -10.97 4.22
CA LYS A 107 0.69 -11.71 5.15
C LYS A 107 1.11 -11.52 6.60
N SER A 108 2.41 -11.57 6.88
CA SER A 108 2.95 -11.37 8.22
C SER A 108 2.68 -9.94 8.73
N ALA A 109 2.87 -8.93 7.88
CA ALA A 109 2.56 -7.53 8.20
C ALA A 109 1.07 -7.32 8.45
N HIS A 110 0.21 -7.97 7.65
CA HIS A 110 -1.24 -7.92 7.80
C HIS A 110 -1.72 -8.54 9.11
N GLN A 111 -1.22 -9.73 9.46
CA GLN A 111 -1.55 -10.38 10.73
C GLN A 111 -1.20 -9.51 11.93
N ARG A 112 -0.05 -8.84 11.89
CA ARG A 112 0.33 -7.91 12.94
C ARG A 112 -0.61 -6.71 13.00
N PHE A 113 -0.89 -6.08 11.87
CA PHE A 113 -1.81 -4.94 11.80
C PHE A 113 -3.20 -5.30 12.36
N ALA A 114 -3.73 -6.49 12.03
CA ALA A 114 -5.01 -6.97 12.52
C ALA A 114 -5.04 -7.18 14.05
N GLY A 115 -3.91 -7.51 14.67
CA GLY A 115 -3.79 -7.69 16.12
C GLY A 115 -3.62 -6.40 16.93
N MET A 116 -3.48 -5.24 16.28
CA MET A 116 -3.21 -3.96 16.96
C MET A 116 -4.49 -3.25 17.40
N GLN A 117 -4.51 -2.78 18.65
CA GLN A 117 -5.59 -1.90 19.13
C GLN A 117 -5.34 -0.42 18.78
N GLU A 118 -4.08 0.00 18.86
CA GLU A 118 -3.63 1.34 18.48
C GLU A 118 -2.54 1.24 17.41
N VAL A 119 -2.55 2.19 16.49
CA VAL A 119 -1.58 2.29 15.39
C VAL A 119 -0.67 3.51 15.59
N PRO A 120 0.62 3.41 15.26
CA PRO A 120 1.54 4.54 15.22
C PRO A 120 1.00 5.73 14.44
N ARG A 121 1.51 6.92 14.79
CA ARG A 121 1.17 8.14 14.09
C ARG A 121 1.62 8.06 12.64
N ASN A 122 0.70 8.25 11.70
CA ASN A 122 1.02 8.27 10.28
C ASN A 122 1.91 9.49 9.97
N PRO A 123 3.05 9.30 9.25
CA PRO A 123 4.01 10.37 9.01
C PRO A 123 3.48 11.49 8.09
N MET A 124 2.47 11.20 7.26
CA MET A 124 1.84 12.16 6.35
C MET A 124 0.52 12.70 6.90
N PHE A 125 -0.34 11.83 7.46
CA PHE A 125 -1.70 12.16 7.85
C PHE A 125 -1.91 12.40 9.35
N GLY A 126 -0.86 12.21 10.17
CA GLY A 126 -0.93 12.40 11.61
C GLY A 126 -1.65 11.25 12.33
N LYS A 127 -2.41 11.57 13.38
CA LYS A 127 -3.14 10.56 14.17
C LYS A 127 -4.34 10.04 13.36
N LEU A 128 -4.38 8.72 13.18
CA LEU A 128 -5.47 7.98 12.57
C LEU A 128 -5.95 6.91 13.56
N SER A 129 -7.24 6.57 13.53
CA SER A 129 -7.72 5.34 14.18
C SER A 129 -7.22 4.11 13.42
N HIS A 130 -7.37 2.94 14.03
CA HIS A 130 -7.13 1.65 13.36
C HIS A 130 -7.97 1.54 12.08
N GLU A 131 -9.28 1.77 12.17
CA GLU A 131 -10.21 1.82 11.03
C GLU A 131 -9.80 2.82 9.94
N GLN A 132 -9.42 4.05 10.31
CA GLN A 132 -8.96 5.05 9.34
C GLN A 132 -7.66 4.62 8.63
N THR A 133 -6.81 3.90 9.34
CA THR A 133 -5.56 3.36 8.78
C THR A 133 -5.87 2.18 7.87
N GLU A 134 -6.79 1.30 8.26
CA GLU A 134 -7.28 0.20 7.42
C GLU A 134 -7.85 0.72 6.11
N GLN A 135 -8.75 1.71 6.17
CA GLN A 135 -9.35 2.30 4.97
C GLN A 135 -8.30 2.98 4.09
N LEU A 136 -7.29 3.65 4.68
CA LEU A 136 -6.16 4.19 3.93
C LEU A 136 -5.38 3.08 3.19
N GLN A 137 -5.11 1.95 3.86
CA GLN A 137 -4.46 0.79 3.23
C GLN A 137 -5.34 0.20 2.13
N CYS A 138 -6.66 0.09 2.32
CA CYS A 138 -7.58 -0.39 1.28
C CYS A 138 -7.47 0.45 0.00
N ARG A 139 -7.54 1.79 0.10
CA ARG A 139 -7.38 2.69 -1.07
C ARG A 139 -6.01 2.53 -1.73
N HIS A 140 -4.98 2.30 -0.93
CA HIS A 140 -3.62 2.10 -1.42
C HIS A 140 -3.47 0.76 -2.16
N PHE A 141 -4.06 -0.32 -1.64
CA PHE A 141 -4.10 -1.63 -2.29
C PHE A 141 -4.88 -1.58 -3.60
N GLU A 142 -6.04 -0.93 -3.64
CA GLU A 142 -6.83 -0.75 -4.87
C GLU A 142 -6.03 -0.09 -5.97
N LEU A 143 -5.28 0.96 -5.62
CA LEU A 143 -4.41 1.64 -6.57
C LEU A 143 -3.36 0.68 -7.15
N HIS A 144 -2.67 -0.10 -6.31
CA HIS A 144 -1.55 -0.91 -6.78
C HIS A 144 -1.97 -2.23 -7.41
N LEU A 145 -2.90 -2.96 -6.81
CA LEU A 145 -3.44 -4.20 -7.38
C LEU A 145 -4.23 -3.95 -8.68
N GLY A 146 -4.75 -2.74 -8.88
CA GLY A 146 -5.37 -2.34 -10.13
C GLY A 146 -4.42 -2.35 -11.33
N PHE A 147 -3.09 -2.31 -11.13
CA PHE A 147 -2.11 -2.46 -12.22
C PHE A 147 -1.83 -3.92 -12.59
N VAL A 148 -2.29 -4.89 -11.80
CA VAL A 148 -2.08 -6.32 -12.02
C VAL A 148 -3.30 -6.88 -12.71
N ASN A 149 -3.12 -7.59 -13.83
CA ASN A 149 -4.19 -8.21 -14.60
C ASN A 149 -3.85 -9.69 -14.79
N GLU A 150 -4.86 -10.53 -14.98
CA GLU A 150 -4.64 -11.89 -15.46
C GLU A 150 -4.02 -11.86 -16.86
N ALA A 151 -3.12 -12.82 -17.13
CA ALA A 151 -2.39 -12.95 -18.38
C ALA A 151 -3.27 -13.45 -19.55
#